data_AF-A0A1I2HZ91-F1
#
_entry.id   AF-A0A1I2HZ91-F1
#
_cell.length_a   1.000
_cell.length_b   1.000
_cell.length_c   1.000
_cell.angle_alpha   90.00
_cell.angle_beta   90.00
_cell.angle_gamma   90.00
#
_symmetry.space_group_name_H-M   'P 1'
#
loop_
_entity.id
_entity.type
_entity.pdbx_description
1 polymer ?
#
loop_
_entity_poly.entity_id
_entity_poly.type
_entity_poly.pdbx_seq_one_letter_code
_entity_poly.pdbx_strand_id
1 'polypeptide(L)'
;MQDTMIIASLLVFLNVTFLTILVPGGPIENRDFSKLTGVVFWGFNLFLISLGIVSFIACYLLLVSHSNAVLITQIIAVLYFIVYIIDLAGIFPKSPTKMSKPLMLFEVINTSMAVFLFLFVTAIGHVGS
;
A
#
# COMPACT_ATOMS: atom_id res chain seq x y z
N MET A 1 -15.52 -13.28 14.46
CA MET A 1 -14.76 -13.33 13.20
C MET A 1 -15.21 -12.29 12.19
N GLN A 2 -16.52 -12.06 11.99
CA GLN A 2 -16.98 -11.05 11.03
C GLN A 2 -16.51 -9.64 11.39
N ASP A 3 -16.58 -9.22 12.66
CA ASP A 3 -16.13 -7.89 13.10
C ASP A 3 -14.63 -7.67 12.84
N THR A 4 -13.80 -8.69 13.09
CA THR A 4 -12.36 -8.63 12.82
C THR A 4 -12.05 -8.53 11.32
N MET A 5 -12.84 -9.20 10.46
CA MET A 5 -12.70 -9.08 9.00
C MET A 5 -13.12 -7.70 8.49
N ILE A 6 -14.15 -7.10 9.08
CA ILE A 6 -14.55 -5.72 8.78
C ILE A 6 -13.43 -4.74 9.15
N ILE A 7 -12.82 -4.91 10.33
CA ILE A 7 -11.67 -4.08 10.74
C ILE A 7 -10.50 -4.26 9.76
N ALA A 8 -10.17 -5.51 9.38
CA ALA A 8 -9.13 -5.76 8.40
C ALA A 8 -9.44 -5.07 7.06
N SER A 9 -10.69 -5.13 6.58
CA SER A 9 -11.11 -4.45 5.35
C SER A 9 -10.96 -2.94 5.45
N LEU A 10 -11.29 -2.34 6.61
CA LEU A 10 -11.10 -0.90 6.84
C LEU A 10 -9.62 -0.52 6.83
N LEU A 11 -8.75 -1.35 7.41
CA LEU A 11 -7.31 -1.13 7.39
C LEU A 11 -6.73 -1.22 5.96
N VAL A 12 -7.18 -2.18 5.15
CA VAL A 12 -6.79 -2.26 3.73
C VAL A 12 -7.27 -1.02 2.97
N PHE A 13 -8.53 -0.62 3.18
CA PHE A 13 -9.11 0.56 2.56
C PHE A 13 -8.32 1.84 2.88
N LEU A 14 -7.88 1.98 4.13
CA LEU A 14 -7.07 3.13 4.54
C LEU A 14 -5.67 3.10 3.90
N ASN A 15 -5.02 1.93 3.82
CA ASN A 15 -3.72 1.78 3.14
C ASN A 15 -3.81 2.14 1.66
N VAL A 16 -4.83 1.65 0.93
CA VAL A 16 -4.99 1.97 -0.49
C VAL A 16 -5.32 3.46 -0.71
N THR A 17 -6.09 4.07 0.19
CA THR A 17 -6.38 5.52 0.13
C THR A 17 -5.12 6.34 0.33
N PHE A 18 -4.23 5.92 1.24
CA PHE A 18 -2.96 6.61 1.39
C PHE A 18 -2.00 6.38 0.22
N LEU A 19 -2.03 5.20 -0.41
CA LEU A 19 -1.28 4.96 -1.64
C LEU A 19 -1.65 5.98 -2.72
N THR A 20 -2.95 6.18 -2.99
CA THR A 20 -3.40 7.12 -4.04
C THR A 20 -3.05 8.57 -3.76
N ILE A 21 -2.79 8.91 -2.50
CA ILE A 21 -2.36 10.26 -2.12
C ILE A 21 -0.87 10.49 -2.42
N LEU A 22 -0.07 9.41 -2.39
CA LEU A 22 1.39 9.43 -2.52
C LEU A 22 1.91 9.03 -3.91
N VAL A 23 1.06 8.47 -4.78
CA VAL A 23 1.50 8.13 -6.14
C VAL A 23 1.87 9.39 -6.95
N PRO A 24 2.75 9.27 -7.97
CA PRO A 24 3.03 10.35 -8.92
C PRO A 24 1.73 11.00 -9.46
N GLY A 25 1.56 12.30 -9.22
CA GLY A 25 0.34 13.05 -9.58
C GLY A 25 -0.77 13.06 -8.52
N GLY A 26 -0.54 12.45 -7.36
CA GLY A 26 -1.41 12.52 -6.20
C GLY A 26 -1.38 13.89 -5.51
N PRO A 27 -2.31 14.18 -4.58
CA PRO A 27 -2.49 15.51 -4.00
C PRO A 27 -1.32 15.98 -3.11
N ILE A 28 -0.56 15.04 -2.53
CA ILE A 28 0.56 15.35 -1.63
C ILE A 28 1.91 15.13 -2.32
N GLU A 29 1.96 14.29 -3.36
CA GLU A 29 3.17 14.03 -4.11
C GLU A 29 3.65 15.31 -4.81
N ASN A 30 4.77 15.84 -4.31
CA ASN A 30 5.31 17.14 -4.70
C ASN A 30 6.63 17.02 -5.47
N ARG A 31 7.03 15.78 -5.81
CA ARG A 31 8.19 15.49 -6.65
C ARG A 31 7.84 15.65 -8.14
N ASP A 32 8.77 16.21 -8.90
CA ASP A 32 8.62 16.32 -10.35
C ASP A 32 9.19 15.07 -11.02
N PHE A 33 8.30 14.30 -11.65
CA PHE A 33 8.63 13.09 -12.39
C PHE A 33 8.53 13.28 -13.91
N SER A 34 8.28 14.50 -14.41
CA SER A 34 8.15 14.80 -15.84
C SER A 34 9.36 14.40 -16.68
N LYS A 35 10.54 14.30 -16.04
CA LYS A 35 11.80 13.89 -16.66
C LYS A 35 12.04 12.38 -16.62
N LEU A 36 11.25 11.62 -15.87
CA LEU A 36 11.32 10.16 -15.83
C LEU A 36 10.50 9.59 -16.98
N THR A 37 11.15 9.41 -18.13
CA THR A 37 10.56 8.72 -19.28
C THR A 37 11.03 7.27 -19.33
N GLY A 38 10.18 6.37 -19.83
CA GLY A 38 10.54 4.99 -20.13
C GLY A 38 9.82 3.92 -19.30
N VAL A 39 10.28 2.67 -19.51
CA VAL A 39 9.62 1.45 -19.01
C VAL A 39 9.56 1.39 -17.48
N VAL A 40 10.57 1.92 -16.79
CA VAL A 40 10.63 1.87 -15.32
C VAL A 40 9.53 2.72 -14.67
N PHE A 41 9.32 3.95 -15.16
CA PHE A 41 8.28 4.84 -14.64
C PHE A 41 6.87 4.29 -14.92
N TRP A 42 6.60 3.88 -16.16
CA TRP A 42 5.30 3.33 -16.54
C TRP A 42 5.01 1.99 -15.89
N GLY A 43 6.01 1.10 -15.82
CA GLY A 43 5.88 -0.20 -15.18
C GLY A 43 5.61 -0.08 -13.68
N PHE A 44 6.29 0.85 -13.00
CA PHE A 44 6.04 1.11 -11.59
C PHE A 44 4.63 1.68 -11.34
N ASN A 45 4.19 2.66 -12.13
CA ASN A 45 2.82 3.18 -12.00
C ASN A 45 1.76 2.11 -12.30
N LEU A 46 1.97 1.28 -13.33
CA LEU A 46 1.08 0.17 -13.63
C LEU A 46 1.00 -0.83 -12.46
N PHE A 47 2.14 -1.10 -11.82
CA PHE A 47 2.21 -1.92 -10.63
C PHE A 47 1.43 -1.29 -9.46
N LEU A 48 1.61 0.00 -9.19
CA LEU A 48 0.88 0.71 -8.12
C LEU A 48 -0.63 0.73 -8.36
N ILE A 49 -1.06 0.97 -9.60
CA ILE A 49 -2.48 0.94 -9.99
C ILE A 49 -3.05 -0.46 -9.77
N SER A 50 -2.32 -1.49 -10.21
CA SER A 50 -2.72 -2.88 -10.06
C SER A 50 -2.81 -3.27 -8.58
N LEU A 51 -1.84 -2.85 -7.75
CA LEU A 51 -1.84 -3.04 -6.30
C LEU A 51 -3.05 -2.35 -5.66
N GLY A 52 -3.40 -1.14 -6.10
CA GLY A 52 -4.58 -0.42 -5.64
C GLY A 52 -5.88 -1.16 -5.98
N ILE A 53 -6.05 -1.59 -7.22
CA ILE A 53 -7.24 -2.35 -7.66
C ILE A 53 -7.36 -3.66 -6.87
N VAL A 54 -6.27 -4.42 -6.75
CA VAL A 54 -6.25 -5.68 -5.99
C VAL A 54 -6.53 -5.45 -4.51
N SER A 55 -6.14 -4.31 -3.94
CA SER A 55 -6.49 -3.91 -2.57
C SER A 55 -7.99 -3.71 -2.37
N PHE A 56 -8.69 -3.08 -3.32
CA PHE A 56 -10.15 -2.97 -3.26
C PHE A 56 -10.84 -4.33 -3.38
N ILE A 57 -10.32 -5.22 -4.23
CA ILE A 57 -10.81 -6.61 -4.31
C ILE A 57 -10.61 -7.31 -2.96
N ALA A 58 -9.45 -7.15 -2.32
CA ALA A 58 -9.17 -7.73 -1.01
C ALA A 58 -10.12 -7.19 0.09
N CYS A 59 -10.46 -5.89 0.08
CA CYS A 59 -11.50 -5.35 0.96
C CYS A 59 -12.81 -6.12 0.80
N TYR A 60 -13.28 -6.28 -0.43
CA TYR A 60 -14.51 -7.02 -0.70
C TYR A 60 -14.43 -8.48 -0.23
N LEU A 61 -13.32 -9.17 -0.52
CA LEU A 61 -13.10 -10.56 -0.10
C LEU A 61 -13.10 -10.73 1.42
N LEU A 62 -12.55 -9.76 2.16
CA LEU A 62 -12.60 -9.74 3.62
C LEU A 62 -14.04 -9.55 4.12
N LEU A 63 -14.83 -8.66 3.50
CA LEU A 63 -16.22 -8.43 3.90
C LEU A 63 -17.12 -9.66 3.72
N VAL A 64 -16.88 -10.46 2.68
CA VAL A 64 -17.60 -11.72 2.44
C VAL A 64 -16.95 -12.93 3.12
N SER A 65 -15.93 -12.72 3.95
CA SER A 65 -15.21 -13.78 4.68
C SER A 65 -14.70 -14.91 3.78
N HIS A 66 -14.18 -14.59 2.59
CA HIS A 66 -13.64 -15.58 1.66
C HIS A 66 -12.39 -16.26 2.24
N SER A 67 -12.22 -17.57 2.01
CA SER A 67 -11.12 -18.37 2.58
C SER A 67 -9.73 -17.83 2.26
N ASN A 68 -9.54 -17.32 1.04
CA ASN A 68 -8.27 -16.74 0.60
C ASN A 68 -8.05 -15.27 1.01
N ALA A 69 -9.02 -14.62 1.66
CA ALA A 69 -8.94 -13.17 1.93
C ALA A 69 -7.72 -12.81 2.80
N VAL A 70 -7.48 -13.59 3.85
CA VAL A 70 -6.33 -13.42 4.77
C VAL A 70 -5.00 -13.49 4.01
N LEU A 71 -4.81 -14.53 3.20
CA LEU A 71 -3.58 -14.75 2.43
C LEU A 71 -3.35 -13.64 1.40
N ILE A 72 -4.40 -13.24 0.67
CA ILE A 72 -4.31 -12.15 -0.30
C ILE A 72 -3.92 -10.85 0.41
N THR A 73 -4.53 -10.54 1.55
CA THR A 73 -4.21 -9.33 2.30
C THR A 73 -2.80 -9.35 2.90
N GLN A 74 -2.28 -10.50 3.32
CA GLN A 74 -0.88 -10.63 3.74
C GLN A 74 0.09 -10.28 2.61
N ILE A 75 -0.15 -10.80 1.40
CA ILE A 75 0.68 -10.48 0.22
C ILE A 75 0.63 -8.97 -0.06
N ILE A 76 -0.55 -8.37 -0.04
CA ILE A 76 -0.73 -6.93 -0.26
C ILE A 76 0.02 -6.11 0.79
N ALA A 77 -0.04 -6.48 2.06
CA ALA A 77 0.67 -5.78 3.13
C ALA A 77 2.19 -5.84 2.94
N VAL A 78 2.74 -6.99 2.51
CA VAL A 78 4.17 -7.12 2.17
C VAL A 78 4.53 -6.25 0.97
N LEU A 79 3.70 -6.22 -0.07
CA LEU A 79 3.94 -5.37 -1.24
C LEU A 79 3.93 -3.87 -0.86
N TYR A 80 2.99 -3.43 -0.04
CA TYR A 80 2.98 -2.07 0.50
C TYR A 80 4.27 -1.74 1.25
N PHE A 81 4.67 -2.62 2.17
CA PHE A 81 5.90 -2.43 2.92
C PHE A 81 7.13 -2.31 2.01
N ILE A 82 7.26 -3.18 1.02
CA ILE A 82 8.37 -3.15 0.05
C ILE A 82 8.37 -1.82 -0.72
N VAL A 83 7.22 -1.39 -1.22
CA VAL A 83 7.10 -0.13 -1.96
C VAL A 83 7.57 1.05 -1.12
N TYR A 84 7.04 1.21 0.09
CA TYR A 84 7.37 2.36 0.93
C TYR A 84 8.82 2.32 1.44
N ILE A 85 9.38 1.15 1.74
CA ILE A 85 10.79 1.04 2.14
C ILE A 85 11.73 1.34 0.97
N ILE A 86 11.42 0.88 -0.24
CA ILE A 86 12.21 1.18 -1.44
C ILE A 86 12.18 2.69 -1.73
N ASP A 87 11.03 3.36 -1.50
CA ASP A 87 10.91 4.82 -1.65
C ASP A 87 11.72 5.58 -0.59
N LEU A 88 11.55 5.22 0.69
CA LEU A 88 12.32 5.78 1.79
C LEU A 88 13.84 5.54 1.65
N ALA A 89 14.24 4.41 1.07
CA ALA A 89 15.64 4.10 0.77
C ALA A 89 16.20 4.90 -0.42
N GLY A 90 15.36 5.66 -1.13
CA GLY A 90 15.76 6.47 -2.28
C GLY A 90 16.25 5.65 -3.47
N ILE A 91 15.77 4.40 -3.59
CA ILE A 91 16.08 3.49 -4.69
C ILE A 91 15.25 3.84 -5.94
N PHE A 92 14.08 4.47 -5.77
CA PHE A 92 13.33 5.00 -6.91
C PHE A 92 14.13 6.04 -7.68
N PRO A 93 13.88 6.18 -9.00
CA PRO A 93 14.56 7.17 -9.82
C PRO A 93 14.44 8.55 -9.19
N LYS A 94 15.59 9.16 -8.89
CA LYS A 94 15.64 10.38 -8.09
C LYS A 94 15.04 11.54 -8.86
N SER A 95 13.93 12.06 -8.36
CA SER A 95 13.49 13.39 -8.76
C SER A 95 14.57 14.41 -8.37
N PRO A 96 14.82 15.45 -9.18
CA PRO A 96 15.72 16.54 -8.80
C PRO A 96 15.20 17.33 -7.58
N THR A 97 13.90 17.23 -7.27
CA THR A 97 13.30 17.85 -6.08
C THR A 97 13.39 16.92 -4.88
N LYS A 98 13.92 17.43 -3.77
CA LYS A 98 13.98 16.69 -2.51
C LYS A 98 12.58 16.44 -1.98
N MET A 99 12.38 15.26 -1.42
CA MET A 99 11.17 14.87 -0.71
C MET A 99 10.84 15.89 0.39
N SER A 100 9.58 16.33 0.45
CA SER A 100 9.15 17.23 1.52
C SER A 100 9.01 16.50 2.86
N LYS A 101 9.16 17.22 3.98
CA LYS A 101 8.97 16.65 5.33
C LYS A 101 7.58 16.01 5.52
N PRO A 102 6.47 16.61 5.02
CA PRO A 102 5.16 15.96 5.11
C PRO A 102 5.09 14.65 4.33
N LEU A 103 5.63 14.60 3.11
CA LEU A 103 5.61 13.38 2.29
C LEU A 103 6.38 12.24 2.99
N MET A 104 7.56 12.56 3.55
CA MET A 104 8.36 11.59 4.31
C MET A 104 7.62 11.04 5.52
N LEU A 105 6.88 11.90 6.24
CA LEU A 105 6.07 11.48 7.37
C LEU A 105 4.96 10.51 6.93
N PHE A 106 4.26 10.80 5.83
CA PHE A 106 3.23 9.91 5.31
C PHE A 106 3.78 8.55 4.86
N GLU A 107 4.96 8.50 4.24
CA GLU A 107 5.58 7.22 3.90
C GLU A 107 5.96 6.38 5.12
N VAL A 108 6.47 6.99 6.18
CA VAL A 108 6.75 6.28 7.44
C VAL A 108 5.47 5.78 8.10
N ILE A 109 4.42 6.60 8.12
CA ILE A 109 3.10 6.20 8.63
C ILE A 109 2.57 5.01 7.84
N ASN A 110 2.61 5.06 6.51
CA ASN A 110 2.12 3.99 5.66
C ASN A 110 2.94 2.71 5.75
N THR A 111 4.26 2.83 5.90
CA THR A 111 5.13 1.68 6.18
C THR A 111 4.71 1.00 7.48
N SER A 112 4.48 1.79 8.53
CA SER A 112 4.05 1.30 9.84
C SER A 112 2.67 0.65 9.77
N MET A 113 1.75 1.25 9.01
CA MET A 113 0.41 0.70 8.75
C MET A 113 0.44 -0.61 7.98
N ALA A 114 1.34 -0.76 7.00
CA ALA A 114 1.51 -2.01 6.26
C ALA A 114 1.97 -3.14 7.19
N VAL A 115 2.93 -2.87 8.09
CA VAL A 115 3.37 -3.82 9.11
C VAL A 115 2.23 -4.18 10.06
N PHE A 116 1.49 -3.18 10.54
CA PHE A 116 0.35 -3.40 11.42
C PHE A 116 -0.73 -4.26 10.75
N LEU A 117 -1.07 -3.97 9.48
CA LEU A 117 -2.02 -4.75 8.69
C LEU A 117 -1.59 -6.21 8.56
N PHE A 118 -0.31 -6.46 8.26
CA PHE A 118 0.24 -7.81 8.15
C PHE A 118 0.09 -8.59 9.46
N LEU A 119 0.50 -7.99 10.58
CA LEU A 119 0.40 -8.62 11.90
C LEU A 119 -1.05 -8.88 12.29
N PHE A 120 -1.94 -7.91 12.06
CA PHE A 120 -3.36 -8.00 12.38
C PHE A 120 -4.05 -9.14 11.63
N VAL A 121 -3.86 -9.21 10.30
CA VAL A 121 -4.47 -10.25 9.47
C VAL A 121 -3.86 -11.63 9.75
N THR A 122 -2.56 -11.70 10.06
CA THR A 122 -1.92 -12.96 10.48
C THR A 122 -2.50 -13.47 11.80
N ALA A 123 -2.74 -12.58 12.76
CA ALA A 123 -3.40 -12.95 14.01
C ALA A 123 -4.83 -13.48 13.79
N ILE A 124 -5.60 -12.87 12.88
CA ILE A 124 -6.93 -13.39 12.50
C ILE A 124 -6.83 -14.79 11.90
N GLY A 125 -5.87 -15.02 11.01
CA GLY A 125 -5.67 -16.32 10.35
C GLY A 125 -5.38 -17.45 11.34
N HIS A 126 -4.60 -17.18 12.39
CA HIS A 126 -4.28 -18.18 13.43
C HIS A 126 -5.40 -18.42 14.44
N VAL A 127 -6.26 -17.43 14.70
CA VAL A 127 -7.38 -17.58 15.64
C VAL A 127 -8.59 -18.25 14.97
N GLY A 128 -8.70 -18.17 13.64
CA GLY A 128 -9.80 -18.75 12.85
C GLY A 128 -9.59 -20.20 12.37
N SER A 129 -8.41 -20.79 12.60
CA SER A 129 -8.07 -22.19 12.27
C SER A 129 -8.21 -23.10 13.48
#